data_AF-A0A2E4W5I7-F1
#
_entry.id   AF-A0A2E4W5I7-F1
#
_cell.length_a   1.000
_cell.length_b   1.000
_cell.length_c   1.000
_cell.angle_alpha   90.00
_cell.angle_beta   90.00
_cell.angle_gamma   90.00
#
_symmetry.space_group_name_H-M   'P 1'
#
loop_
_entity.id
_entity.type
_entity.pdbx_description
1 polymer ?
#
loop_
_entity_poly.entity_id
_entity_poly.type
_entity_poly.pdbx_seq_one_letter_code
_entity_poly.pdbx_strand_id
1 'polypeptide(L)'
;MTQADFVDTFIYATLDEMISGSEGAPTNGTYTIATGGSAASNYTRVSGTAVFIDTRADTDAYTAGGIPETLDQPETVTSYYVDIRSDSRSFPSAALLFAESDGNIIQGPLVADDSTFNAALENDIQFYAAEDDGGHKLSYNINGSGNSRGTAIVDTRLNGSGNYQTRQVGDDYRAQEFPNGSGATIGTWTFKIEHA
;
A
#
# COMPACT_ATOMS: atom_id res chain seq x y z
N MET A 1 -29.52 23.64 1.64
CA MET A 1 -28.07 23.41 1.48
C MET A 1 -27.74 23.72 0.04
N THR A 2 -26.70 24.50 -0.23
CA THR A 2 -26.21 24.71 -1.60
C THR A 2 -25.29 23.56 -2.03
N GLN A 3 -24.96 23.47 -3.33
CA GLN A 3 -23.99 22.48 -3.79
C GLN A 3 -22.60 22.68 -3.14
N ALA A 4 -22.17 23.93 -2.96
CA ALA A 4 -20.91 24.22 -2.28
C ALA A 4 -20.93 23.75 -0.83
N ASP A 5 -22.02 23.99 -0.10
CA ASP A 5 -22.17 23.50 1.27
C ASP A 5 -22.12 21.96 1.35
N PHE A 6 -22.69 21.27 0.35
CA PHE A 6 -22.66 19.81 0.28
C PHE A 6 -21.24 19.29 0.07
N VAL A 7 -20.50 19.87 -0.88
CA VAL A 7 -19.11 19.48 -1.17
C VAL A 7 -18.23 19.70 0.05
N ASP A 8 -18.31 20.86 0.69
CA ASP A 8 -17.53 21.18 1.90
C ASP A 8 -17.88 20.26 3.08
N THR A 9 -19.17 20.07 3.35
CA THR A 9 -19.64 19.31 4.53
C THR A 9 -19.37 17.81 4.43
N PHE A 10 -19.53 17.22 3.23
CA PHE A 10 -19.47 15.77 3.08
C PHE A 10 -18.27 15.28 2.29
N ILE A 11 -17.95 15.94 1.19
CA ILE A 11 -16.95 15.43 0.25
C ILE A 11 -15.55 15.78 0.74
N TYR A 12 -15.23 17.07 0.89
CA TYR A 12 -13.91 17.52 1.34
C TYR A 12 -13.59 17.02 2.75
N ALA A 13 -14.56 17.07 3.67
CA ALA A 13 -14.41 16.47 5.00
C ALA A 13 -14.04 14.97 4.95
N THR A 14 -14.58 14.22 3.98
CA THR A 14 -14.21 12.80 3.81
C THR A 14 -12.82 12.65 3.19
N LEU A 15 -12.46 13.45 2.19
CA LEU A 15 -11.14 13.40 1.54
C LEU A 15 -10.00 13.74 2.53
N ASP A 16 -10.23 14.71 3.42
CA ASP A 16 -9.29 15.05 4.51
C ASP A 16 -9.05 13.85 5.44
N GLU A 17 -10.12 13.17 5.83
CA GLU A 17 -10.04 11.97 6.68
C GLU A 17 -9.34 10.79 5.97
N MET A 18 -9.55 10.65 4.66
CA MET A 18 -8.91 9.61 3.85
C MET A 18 -7.37 9.72 3.84
N ILE A 19 -6.82 10.93 3.94
CA ILE A 19 -5.38 11.15 4.03
C ILE A 19 -4.82 11.13 5.44
N SER A 20 -5.62 10.87 6.48
CA SER A 20 -5.17 10.90 7.88
C SER A 20 -3.93 10.03 8.14
N GLY A 21 -3.08 10.45 9.09
CA GLY A 21 -1.80 9.78 9.36
C GLY A 21 -1.93 8.38 9.97
N SER A 22 -3.07 8.08 10.59
CA SER A 22 -3.36 6.78 11.19
C SER A 22 -4.36 6.03 10.32
N GLU A 23 -3.97 4.89 9.79
CA GLU A 23 -4.85 4.09 8.95
C GLU A 23 -5.98 3.46 9.76
N GLY A 24 -7.22 3.79 9.41
CA GLY A 24 -8.44 3.40 10.12
C GLY A 24 -9.65 3.37 9.20
N ALA A 25 -10.84 3.07 9.73
CA ALA A 25 -12.07 3.14 8.95
C ALA A 25 -12.25 4.45 8.13
N PRO A 26 -11.77 5.63 8.58
CA PRO A 26 -11.82 6.86 7.78
C PRO A 26 -10.94 6.84 6.52
N THR A 27 -9.91 5.99 6.46
CA THR A 27 -9.02 5.85 5.29
C THR A 27 -9.48 4.75 4.34
N ASN A 28 -10.74 4.33 4.41
CA ASN A 28 -11.30 3.29 3.54
C ASN A 28 -11.17 3.70 2.06
N GLY A 29 -10.89 2.74 1.17
CA GLY A 29 -10.66 3.01 -0.25
C GLY A 29 -9.28 3.57 -0.59
N THR A 30 -8.40 3.81 0.39
CA THR A 30 -7.01 4.22 0.14
C THR A 30 -6.05 3.03 0.05
N TYR A 31 -4.95 3.21 -0.67
CA TYR A 31 -3.93 2.18 -0.87
C TYR A 31 -2.87 2.21 0.23
N THR A 32 -2.32 1.04 0.53
CA THR A 32 -1.24 0.84 1.49
C THR A 32 -0.23 -0.18 0.98
N ILE A 33 1.01 -0.11 1.46
CA ILE A 33 1.99 -1.17 1.24
C ILE A 33 1.93 -2.17 2.39
N ALA A 34 1.72 -3.43 2.05
CA ALA A 34 1.73 -4.54 3.00
C ALA A 34 2.78 -5.59 2.62
N THR A 35 3.16 -6.39 3.60
CA THR A 35 4.06 -7.54 3.42
C THR A 35 3.33 -8.84 3.73
N GLY A 36 3.75 -9.93 3.10
CA GLY A 36 3.23 -11.27 3.38
C GLY A 36 2.31 -11.83 2.29
N GLY A 37 1.94 -13.10 2.44
CA GLY A 37 1.22 -13.88 1.42
C GLY A 37 -0.27 -13.55 1.25
N SER A 38 -0.85 -12.69 2.09
CA SER A 38 -2.26 -12.30 2.07
C SER A 38 -2.44 -10.81 2.39
N ALA A 39 -3.64 -10.28 2.13
CA ALA A 39 -3.97 -8.90 2.48
C ALA A 39 -3.87 -8.66 4.00
N ALA A 40 -3.56 -7.43 4.40
CA ALA A 40 -3.63 -6.98 5.77
C ALA A 40 -5.08 -7.01 6.32
N SER A 41 -5.23 -6.99 7.65
CA SER A 41 -6.56 -7.01 8.29
C SER A 41 -7.37 -5.77 7.92
N ASN A 42 -8.60 -5.98 7.42
CA ASN A 42 -9.51 -4.94 6.86
C ASN A 42 -9.08 -4.39 5.49
N TYR A 43 -8.17 -5.08 4.80
CA TYR A 43 -7.75 -4.73 3.46
C TYR A 43 -8.07 -5.87 2.49
N THR A 44 -8.14 -5.52 1.21
CA THR A 44 -8.19 -6.45 0.09
C THR A 44 -6.91 -6.30 -0.74
N ARG A 45 -6.33 -7.43 -1.14
CA ARG A 45 -5.12 -7.45 -1.99
C ARG A 45 -5.47 -6.98 -3.39
N VAL A 46 -4.78 -5.96 -3.90
CA VAL A 46 -5.00 -5.45 -5.27
C VAL A 46 -4.49 -6.44 -6.31
N SER A 47 -3.32 -7.03 -6.07
CA SER A 47 -2.71 -8.02 -6.98
C SER A 47 -1.92 -9.09 -6.22
N GLY A 48 -1.97 -10.34 -6.69
CA GLY A 48 -1.12 -11.42 -6.17
C GLY A 48 0.37 -11.25 -6.50
N THR A 49 0.71 -10.34 -7.40
CA THR A 49 2.10 -10.04 -7.79
C THR A 49 2.66 -8.94 -6.90
N ALA A 50 3.85 -9.17 -6.36
CA ALA A 50 4.55 -8.19 -5.54
C ALA A 50 4.99 -6.99 -6.38
N VAL A 51 4.88 -5.78 -5.83
CA VAL A 51 5.41 -4.56 -6.45
C VAL A 51 6.91 -4.42 -6.22
N PHE A 52 7.43 -5.06 -5.17
CA PHE A 52 8.85 -5.17 -4.90
C PHE A 52 9.13 -6.49 -4.18
N ILE A 53 10.23 -7.15 -4.54
CA ILE A 53 10.71 -8.36 -3.88
C ILE A 53 12.15 -8.06 -3.44
N ASP A 54 12.38 -8.00 -2.13
CA ASP A 54 13.72 -7.97 -1.57
C ASP A 54 14.32 -9.37 -1.68
N THR A 55 15.32 -9.52 -2.54
CA THR A 55 16.08 -10.76 -2.70
C THR A 55 17.53 -10.57 -2.24
N ARG A 56 18.09 -11.63 -1.68
CA ARG A 56 19.51 -11.67 -1.28
C ARG A 56 20.12 -13.00 -1.67
N ALA A 57 21.43 -13.04 -1.76
CA ALA A 57 22.17 -14.30 -1.87
C ALA A 57 21.87 -15.19 -0.65
N ASP A 58 21.50 -16.44 -0.91
CA ASP A 58 21.34 -17.49 0.10
C ASP A 58 22.73 -18.02 0.47
N THR A 59 23.26 -17.55 1.60
CA THR A 59 24.61 -17.93 2.06
C THR A 59 24.74 -19.41 2.41
N ASP A 60 23.63 -20.08 2.74
CA ASP A 60 23.64 -21.48 3.14
C ASP A 60 23.77 -22.42 1.93
N ALA A 61 23.41 -21.95 0.75
CA ALA A 61 23.53 -22.68 -0.49
C ALA A 61 24.97 -22.67 -1.07
N TYR A 62 25.79 -21.69 -0.68
CA TYR A 62 27.20 -21.60 -1.05
C TYR A 62 28.10 -22.47 -0.16
N THR A 63 28.64 -23.56 -0.73
CA THR A 63 29.56 -24.45 -0.02
C THR A 63 30.83 -24.74 -0.82
N ALA A 64 31.95 -25.00 -0.13
CA ALA A 64 33.21 -25.38 -0.78
C ALA A 64 33.06 -26.67 -1.62
N GLY A 65 32.24 -27.63 -1.16
CA GLY A 65 31.94 -28.87 -1.90
C GLY A 65 31.15 -28.64 -3.18
N GLY A 66 30.39 -27.53 -3.24
CA GLY A 66 29.56 -27.13 -4.36
C GLY A 66 30.30 -26.46 -5.51
N ILE A 67 31.61 -26.22 -5.44
CA ILE A 67 32.37 -25.55 -6.52
C ILE A 67 32.49 -26.48 -7.76
N PRO A 68 32.18 -26.01 -8.99
CA PRO A 68 31.50 -24.75 -9.32
C PRO A 68 29.99 -24.85 -9.06
N GLU A 69 29.41 -23.75 -8.62
CA GLU A 69 28.00 -23.67 -8.21
C GLU A 69 27.09 -23.09 -9.32
N THR A 70 25.78 -23.03 -9.07
CA THR A 70 24.81 -22.42 -9.99
C THR A 70 24.77 -20.90 -9.81
N LEU A 71 25.33 -20.14 -10.76
CA LEU A 71 25.61 -18.69 -10.73
C LEU A 71 24.63 -17.75 -9.96
N ASP A 72 23.35 -18.10 -9.85
CA ASP A 72 22.35 -17.33 -9.12
C ASP A 72 21.66 -18.21 -8.06
N GLN A 73 21.91 -17.91 -6.78
CA GLN A 73 21.28 -18.59 -5.63
C GLN A 73 20.65 -17.57 -4.68
N PRO A 74 19.54 -16.92 -5.09
CA PRO A 74 18.88 -15.94 -4.25
C PRO A 74 17.81 -16.59 -3.35
N GLU A 75 17.68 -16.06 -2.14
CA GLU A 75 16.50 -16.18 -1.29
C GLU A 75 15.62 -14.93 -1.41
N THR A 76 14.31 -15.10 -1.25
CA THR A 76 13.39 -13.97 -1.04
C THR A 76 13.35 -13.65 0.45
N VAL A 77 13.72 -12.43 0.81
CA VAL A 77 13.68 -11.93 2.18
C VAL A 77 12.28 -11.42 2.51
N THR A 78 11.71 -10.58 1.65
CA THR A 78 10.39 -9.98 1.86
C THR A 78 9.78 -9.56 0.52
N SER A 79 8.50 -9.86 0.35
CA SER A 79 7.70 -9.38 -0.78
C SER A 79 6.73 -8.30 -0.31
N TYR A 80 6.65 -7.21 -1.05
CA TYR A 80 5.80 -6.06 -0.79
C TYR A 80 4.69 -5.98 -1.82
N TYR A 81 3.49 -5.68 -1.36
CA TYR A 81 2.27 -5.69 -2.16
C TYR A 81 1.46 -4.43 -1.89
N VAL A 82 0.59 -4.10 -2.85
CA VAL A 82 -0.41 -3.05 -2.68
C VAL A 82 -1.71 -3.69 -2.21
N ASP A 83 -2.20 -3.19 -1.09
CA ASP A 83 -3.49 -3.52 -0.51
C ASP A 83 -4.37 -2.27 -0.56
N ILE A 84 -5.67 -2.43 -0.78
CA ILE A 84 -6.66 -1.36 -0.66
C ILE A 84 -7.47 -1.57 0.62
N ARG A 85 -7.64 -0.51 1.40
CA ARG A 85 -8.48 -0.59 2.59
C ARG A 85 -9.92 -0.82 2.17
N SER A 86 -10.56 -1.82 2.77
CA SER A 86 -11.86 -2.31 2.35
C SER A 86 -12.70 -2.68 3.58
N ASP A 87 -12.86 -1.73 4.50
CA ASP A 87 -13.72 -1.93 5.66
C ASP A 87 -15.17 -2.19 5.22
N SER A 88 -15.88 -2.97 6.03
CA SER A 88 -17.32 -3.14 5.83
C SER A 88 -18.03 -1.79 6.00
N ARG A 89 -18.97 -1.51 5.10
CA ARG A 89 -19.79 -0.30 5.18
C ARG A 89 -20.57 -0.28 6.49
N SER A 90 -20.62 0.88 7.13
CA SER A 90 -21.53 1.16 8.24
C SER A 90 -22.59 2.15 7.78
N PHE A 91 -23.83 1.93 8.23
CA PHE A 91 -24.93 2.86 7.99
C PHE A 91 -25.11 3.78 9.20
N PRO A 92 -25.48 5.05 8.98
CA PRO A 92 -25.84 5.92 10.10
C PRO A 92 -27.05 5.34 10.86
N SER A 93 -27.16 5.66 12.15
CA SER A 93 -28.27 5.21 12.99
C SER A 93 -29.57 5.98 12.77
N ALA A 94 -29.50 7.10 12.02
CA ALA A 94 -30.63 7.96 11.70
C ALA A 94 -30.62 8.29 10.20
N ALA A 95 -31.83 8.37 9.62
CA ALA A 95 -31.97 8.63 8.21
C ALA A 95 -31.83 10.12 7.93
N LEU A 96 -31.32 10.45 6.76
CA LEU A 96 -31.24 11.83 6.30
C LEU A 96 -32.63 12.38 6.03
N LEU A 97 -32.78 13.70 6.18
CA LEU A 97 -33.99 14.43 5.85
C LEU A 97 -33.72 15.31 4.63
N PHE A 98 -34.61 15.27 3.64
CA PHE A 98 -34.53 16.09 2.44
C PHE A 98 -35.68 17.08 2.44
N ALA A 99 -35.39 18.32 2.04
CA ALA A 99 -36.41 19.32 1.80
C ALA A 99 -36.80 19.32 0.32
N GLU A 100 -38.08 19.18 0.07
CA GLU A 100 -38.67 19.26 -1.27
C GLU A 100 -38.84 20.71 -1.71
N SER A 101 -39.02 20.91 -3.01
CA SER A 101 -39.22 22.25 -3.61
C SER A 101 -40.45 23.00 -3.07
N ASP A 102 -41.42 22.28 -2.51
CA ASP A 102 -42.63 22.83 -1.87
C ASP A 102 -42.44 23.10 -0.36
N GLY A 103 -41.23 22.86 0.17
CA GLY A 103 -40.88 23.05 1.57
C GLY A 103 -41.24 21.88 2.49
N ASN A 104 -41.81 20.80 1.96
CA ASN A 104 -42.05 19.59 2.75
C ASN A 104 -40.73 18.88 3.07
N ILE A 105 -40.69 18.20 4.22
CA ILE A 105 -39.54 17.39 4.63
C ILE A 105 -39.87 15.92 4.43
N ILE A 106 -39.05 15.22 3.68
CA ILE A 106 -39.14 13.78 3.49
C ILE A 106 -37.95 13.09 4.14
N GLN A 107 -38.17 11.85 4.60
CA GLN A 107 -37.10 11.02 5.15
C GLN A 107 -36.48 10.20 4.02
N GLY A 108 -35.17 10.30 3.87
CA GLY A 108 -34.37 9.44 3.02
C GLY A 108 -34.35 7.99 3.49
N PRO A 109 -33.98 7.04 2.63
CA PRO A 109 -33.80 5.67 3.05
C PRO A 109 -32.58 5.54 3.98
N LEU A 110 -32.75 4.83 5.09
CA LEU A 110 -31.68 4.62 6.10
C LEU A 110 -30.59 3.65 5.62
N VAL A 111 -30.97 2.64 4.84
CA VAL A 111 -30.13 1.46 4.52
C VAL A 111 -30.10 1.16 3.01
N ALA A 112 -30.55 2.09 2.16
CA ALA A 112 -30.62 1.83 0.72
C ALA A 112 -29.42 2.43 -0.02
N ASP A 113 -28.72 1.58 -0.76
CA ASP A 113 -27.55 1.92 -1.57
C ASP A 113 -27.91 2.83 -2.75
N ASP A 114 -29.12 2.67 -3.27
CA ASP A 114 -29.66 3.34 -4.47
C ASP A 114 -30.29 4.71 -4.18
N SER A 115 -30.19 5.21 -2.95
CA SER A 115 -30.64 6.56 -2.67
C SER A 115 -29.84 7.53 -3.53
N THR A 116 -30.52 8.49 -4.16
CA THR A 116 -29.88 9.54 -4.96
C THR A 116 -28.72 10.21 -4.21
N PHE A 117 -28.81 10.27 -2.88
CA PHE A 117 -27.77 10.81 -2.01
C PHE A 117 -26.52 9.93 -1.91
N ASN A 118 -26.65 8.62 -1.68
CA ASN A 118 -25.49 7.72 -1.62
C ASN A 118 -24.78 7.62 -2.97
N ALA A 119 -25.54 7.59 -4.07
CA ALA A 119 -24.99 7.62 -5.42
C ALA A 119 -24.25 8.95 -5.69
N ALA A 120 -24.79 10.08 -5.21
CA ALA A 120 -24.12 11.38 -5.32
C ALA A 120 -22.82 11.41 -4.49
N LEU A 121 -22.84 10.93 -3.24
CA LEU A 121 -21.64 10.84 -2.42
C LEU A 121 -20.56 9.99 -3.08
N GLU A 122 -20.91 8.80 -3.58
CA GLU A 122 -19.95 7.93 -4.26
C GLU A 122 -19.32 8.61 -5.48
N ASN A 123 -20.17 9.18 -6.35
CA ASN A 123 -19.70 9.82 -7.57
C ASN A 123 -18.84 11.06 -7.27
N ASP A 124 -19.27 11.90 -6.34
CA ASP A 124 -18.57 13.11 -5.99
C ASP A 124 -17.26 12.80 -5.24
N ILE A 125 -17.24 11.85 -4.30
CA ILE A 125 -15.98 11.42 -3.66
C ILE A 125 -14.98 10.94 -4.71
N GLN A 126 -15.40 10.12 -5.67
CA GLN A 126 -14.53 9.65 -6.75
C GLN A 126 -14.04 10.80 -7.64
N PHE A 127 -14.95 11.71 -8.02
CA PHE A 127 -14.61 12.86 -8.87
C PHE A 127 -13.63 13.80 -8.18
N TYR A 128 -13.94 14.27 -6.97
CA TYR A 128 -13.08 15.22 -6.25
C TYR A 128 -11.78 14.58 -5.77
N ALA A 129 -11.77 13.28 -5.43
CA ALA A 129 -10.52 12.58 -5.16
C ALA A 129 -9.56 12.55 -6.36
N ALA A 130 -10.08 12.56 -7.59
CA ALA A 130 -9.28 12.41 -8.81
C ALA A 130 -9.00 13.72 -9.55
N GLU A 131 -9.96 14.65 -9.57
CA GLU A 131 -9.99 15.79 -10.49
C GLU A 131 -10.16 17.14 -9.80
N ASP A 132 -10.24 17.19 -8.46
CA ASP A 132 -10.42 18.46 -7.74
C ASP A 132 -9.30 19.46 -8.04
N ASP A 133 -9.70 20.71 -8.26
CA ASP A 133 -8.82 21.88 -8.44
C ASP A 133 -8.76 22.78 -7.19
N GLY A 134 -9.58 22.47 -6.18
CA GLY A 134 -9.67 23.15 -4.89
C GLY A 134 -8.64 22.71 -3.84
N GLY A 135 -7.76 21.76 -4.16
CA GLY A 135 -6.68 21.27 -3.29
C GLY A 135 -7.04 20.08 -2.40
N HIS A 136 -8.06 19.30 -2.74
CA HIS A 136 -8.48 18.09 -2.02
C HIS A 136 -8.26 16.80 -2.84
N LYS A 137 -7.73 16.90 -4.05
CA LYS A 137 -7.39 15.74 -4.87
C LYS A 137 -6.42 14.82 -4.14
N LEU A 138 -6.71 13.53 -4.10
CA LEU A 138 -5.85 12.52 -3.48
C LEU A 138 -4.72 12.16 -4.44
N SER A 139 -3.49 12.14 -3.95
CA SER A 139 -2.33 11.69 -4.73
C SER A 139 -1.39 10.86 -3.90
N TYR A 140 -0.70 9.94 -4.59
CA TYR A 140 0.25 9.04 -3.98
C TYR A 140 1.65 9.29 -4.52
N ASN A 141 2.64 9.15 -3.64
CA ASN A 141 4.04 9.33 -3.99
C ASN A 141 4.93 8.34 -3.22
N ILE A 142 6.19 8.29 -3.63
CA ILE A 142 7.25 7.56 -2.92
C ILE A 142 8.22 8.59 -2.37
N ASN A 143 8.43 8.56 -1.05
CA ASN A 143 9.35 9.43 -0.30
C ASN A 143 9.07 10.96 -0.39
N GLY A 144 7.94 11.38 -0.94
CA GLY A 144 7.53 12.77 -1.01
C GLY A 144 6.89 13.28 0.27
N SER A 145 6.00 14.26 0.13
CA SER A 145 5.19 14.84 1.20
C SER A 145 4.00 13.95 1.56
N GLY A 146 3.26 14.36 2.57
CA GLY A 146 2.08 13.65 3.06
C GLY A 146 2.37 12.55 4.08
N ASN A 147 1.35 11.75 4.31
CA ASN A 147 1.32 10.73 5.35
C ASN A 147 1.73 9.37 4.81
N SER A 148 2.52 8.63 5.58
CA SER A 148 2.91 7.26 5.23
C SER A 148 1.70 6.33 5.14
N ARG A 149 1.81 5.35 4.24
CA ARG A 149 0.80 4.31 3.99
C ARG A 149 1.45 2.94 4.03
N GLY A 150 1.28 2.27 5.17
CA GLY A 150 1.73 0.92 5.40
C GLY A 150 3.23 0.80 5.70
N THR A 151 3.78 -0.35 5.33
CA THR A 151 5.17 -0.73 5.60
C THR A 151 6.11 -0.07 4.60
N ALA A 152 7.21 0.52 5.07
CA ALA A 152 8.27 1.00 4.20
C ALA A 152 8.92 -0.16 3.43
N ILE A 153 9.12 0.02 2.13
CA ILE A 153 9.82 -0.93 1.27
C ILE A 153 11.31 -0.83 1.56
N VAL A 154 11.92 -1.93 1.98
CA VAL A 154 13.36 -2.01 2.29
C VAL A 154 14.03 -2.97 1.31
N ASP A 155 15.13 -2.52 0.72
CA ASP A 155 16.04 -3.34 -0.11
C ASP A 155 17.29 -3.65 0.70
N THR A 156 17.63 -4.93 0.83
CA THR A 156 18.75 -5.38 1.64
C THR A 156 19.80 -6.13 0.81
N ARG A 157 21.07 -5.93 1.14
CA ARG A 157 22.19 -6.68 0.55
C ARG A 157 23.13 -7.17 1.64
N LEU A 158 23.83 -8.25 1.34
CA LEU A 158 24.90 -8.73 2.21
C LEU A 158 26.07 -7.74 2.20
N ASN A 159 26.61 -7.46 3.38
CA ASN A 159 27.65 -6.43 3.59
C ASN A 159 29.05 -7.00 3.89
N GLY A 160 29.28 -8.29 3.65
CA GLY A 160 30.56 -8.92 3.86
C GLY A 160 31.57 -8.63 2.75
N SER A 161 32.82 -9.04 2.98
CA SER A 161 33.96 -8.78 2.09
C SER A 161 34.28 -9.96 1.16
N GLY A 162 33.37 -10.94 1.05
CA GLY A 162 33.59 -12.18 0.30
C GLY A 162 33.99 -13.34 1.21
N ASN A 163 33.59 -14.54 0.81
CA ASN A 163 33.95 -15.81 1.42
C ASN A 163 34.70 -16.65 0.38
N TYR A 164 36.02 -16.48 0.33
CA TYR A 164 36.88 -17.25 -0.55
C TYR A 164 36.93 -18.71 -0.11
N GLN A 165 36.57 -19.61 -1.02
CA GLN A 165 36.55 -21.05 -0.81
C GLN A 165 37.31 -21.76 -1.93
N THR A 166 37.86 -22.92 -1.59
CA THR A 166 38.66 -23.73 -2.52
C THR A 166 38.16 -25.15 -2.49
N ARG A 167 38.25 -25.84 -3.63
CA ARG A 167 37.91 -27.25 -3.76
C ARG A 167 38.97 -27.98 -4.57
N GLN A 168 39.60 -28.97 -3.93
CA GLN A 168 40.50 -29.89 -4.61
C GLN A 168 39.77 -31.22 -4.89
N VAL A 169 39.84 -31.71 -6.13
CA VAL A 169 39.37 -33.05 -6.51
C VAL A 169 40.42 -33.72 -7.40
N GLY A 170 41.23 -34.62 -6.82
CA GLY A 170 42.36 -35.19 -7.53
C GLY A 170 43.38 -34.10 -7.85
N ASP A 171 43.65 -33.86 -9.13
CA ASP A 171 44.54 -32.79 -9.63
C ASP A 171 43.78 -31.50 -10.01
N ASP A 172 42.45 -31.51 -9.97
CA ASP A 172 41.61 -30.34 -10.27
C ASP A 172 41.49 -29.42 -9.05
N TYR A 173 42.16 -28.26 -9.11
CA TYR A 173 42.04 -27.18 -8.13
C TYR A 173 41.08 -26.12 -8.64
N ARG A 174 40.04 -25.84 -7.84
CA ARG A 174 39.08 -24.78 -8.12
C ARG A 174 38.99 -23.83 -6.93
N ALA A 175 38.80 -22.56 -7.23
CA ALA A 175 38.54 -21.52 -6.25
C ALA A 175 37.37 -20.67 -6.68
N GLN A 176 36.57 -20.22 -5.72
CA GLN A 176 35.45 -19.32 -5.94
C GLN A 176 35.27 -18.44 -4.71
N GLU A 177 34.82 -17.21 -4.93
CA GLU A 177 34.47 -16.27 -3.87
C GLU A 177 32.95 -16.13 -3.80
N PHE A 178 32.39 -16.32 -2.62
CA PHE A 178 30.94 -16.26 -2.39
C PHE A 178 30.53 -14.99 -1.63
N PRO A 179 29.30 -14.48 -1.83
CA PRO A 179 28.72 -13.47 -0.95
C PRO A 179 28.69 -13.95 0.51
N ASN A 180 28.88 -13.04 1.47
CA ASN A 180 28.79 -13.32 2.90
C ASN A 180 28.45 -12.06 3.71
N GLY A 181 28.37 -12.20 5.04
CA GLY A 181 28.09 -11.11 5.97
C GLY A 181 26.65 -11.14 6.44
N SER A 182 26.14 -9.98 6.83
CA SER A 182 24.76 -9.80 7.31
C SER A 182 23.96 -8.96 6.32
N GLY A 183 22.64 -9.16 6.29
CA GLY A 183 21.75 -8.29 5.53
C GLY A 183 21.79 -6.85 6.08
N ALA A 184 22.15 -5.89 5.23
CA ALA A 184 22.14 -4.47 5.52
C ALA A 184 21.21 -3.74 4.54
N THR A 185 20.46 -2.76 5.04
CA THR A 185 19.62 -1.91 4.23
C THR A 185 20.46 -1.03 3.31
N ILE A 186 20.20 -1.11 2.01
CA ILE A 186 20.82 -0.25 0.99
C ILE A 186 19.86 0.80 0.44
N GLY A 187 18.56 0.60 0.66
CA GLY A 187 17.52 1.55 0.25
C GLY A 187 16.25 1.39 1.08
N THR A 188 15.53 2.50 1.24
CA THR A 188 14.22 2.52 1.89
C THR A 188 13.30 3.48 1.15
N TRP A 189 12.09 3.02 0.85
CA TRP A 189 11.06 3.77 0.15
C TRP A 189 9.75 3.70 0.92
N THR A 190 9.22 4.87 1.25
CA THR A 190 7.96 5.00 1.98
C THR A 190 6.88 5.43 1.01
N PHE A 191 5.82 4.62 0.90
CA PHE A 191 4.63 4.98 0.17
C PHE A 191 3.82 5.99 0.98
N LYS A 192 3.34 7.04 0.32
CA LYS A 192 2.66 8.16 0.97
C LYS A 192 1.45 8.61 0.18
N ILE A 193 0.52 9.23 0.91
CA ILE A 193 -0.65 9.91 0.36
C ILE A 193 -0.68 11.37 0.81
N GLU A 194 -1.17 12.25 -0.05
CA GLU A 194 -1.36 13.67 0.23
C GLU A 194 -2.54 14.24 -0.56
N HIS A 195 -2.88 15.49 -0.23
CA HIS A 195 -3.60 16.36 -1.18
C HIS A 195 -2.62 16.97 -2.18
N ALA A 196 -3.01 17.02 -3.45
CA ALA A 196 -2.18 17.51 -4.56
C ALA A 196 -2.83 18.61 -5.40
#